data_AF-A0A1Y1V1H3-F1
#
_entry.id   AF-A0A1Y1V1H3-F1
#
_cell.length_a   1.000
_cell.length_b   1.000
_cell.length_c   1.000
_cell.angle_alpha   90.00
_cell.angle_beta   90.00
_cell.angle_gamma   90.00
#
_symmetry.space_group_name_H-M   'P 1'
#
loop_
_entity.id
_entity.type
_entity.pdbx_description
1 polymer ?
#
loop_
_entity_poly.entity_id
_entity_poly.type
_entity_poly.pdbx_seq_one_letter_code
_entity_poly.pdbx_strand_id
1 'polypeptide(L)'
;MKDSNKDDEIDKLLSKIENPNVENIKDPSLCPVKGCKAKITLTGMLCHQCEKKYCIKHRLPEDHSKICKQRIDKSEAQQYKKESYHFIDKERKESGSGEKTTMEEDRIELEKRFKKDLKKKQNQRKKKNNKGKKK
;
A
#
# COMPACT_ATOMS: atom_id res chain seq x y z
N MET A 1 31.17 -4.35 -51.14
CA MET A 1 31.51 -3.12 -50.37
C MET A 1 30.25 -2.63 -49.66
N LYS A 2 29.80 -3.28 -48.58
CA LYS A 2 28.56 -2.89 -47.87
C LYS A 2 28.53 -3.33 -46.40
N ASP A 3 29.70 -3.58 -45.81
CA ASP A 3 29.82 -4.21 -44.49
C ASP A 3 30.46 -3.30 -43.44
N SER A 4 31.32 -2.35 -43.85
CA SER A 4 32.01 -1.43 -42.95
C SER A 4 31.10 -0.51 -42.12
N ASN A 5 29.93 -0.13 -42.63
CA ASN A 5 29.01 0.75 -41.88
C ASN A 5 28.31 0.07 -40.70
N LYS A 6 28.20 -1.26 -40.69
CA LYS A 6 27.54 -1.99 -39.60
C LYS A 6 28.48 -2.21 -38.43
N ASP A 7 29.76 -2.43 -38.72
CA ASP A 7 30.79 -2.61 -37.71
C ASP A 7 31.00 -1.33 -36.88
N ASP A 8 30.99 -0.16 -37.54
CA ASP A 8 31.02 1.15 -36.87
C ASP A 8 29.80 1.40 -35.95
N GLU A 9 28.63 0.87 -36.32
CA GLU A 9 27.40 0.98 -35.54
C GLU A 9 27.40 0.02 -34.34
N ILE A 10 27.97 -1.17 -34.52
CA ILE A 10 28.18 -2.17 -33.46
C ILE A 10 29.20 -1.65 -32.43
N ASP A 11 30.32 -1.06 -32.86
CA ASP A 11 31.32 -0.46 -31.98
C ASP A 11 30.77 0.73 -31.17
N LYS A 12 29.85 1.49 -31.78
CA LYS A 12 29.12 2.57 -31.10
C LYS A 12 28.09 2.07 -30.08
N LEU A 13 27.55 0.86 -30.27
CA LEU A 13 26.68 0.19 -29.30
C LEU A 13 27.49 -0.44 -28.17
N LEU A 14 28.64 -1.05 -28.49
CA LEU A 14 29.58 -1.62 -27.52
C LEU A 14 30.12 -0.54 -26.57
N SER A 15 30.56 0.60 -27.10
CA SER A 15 31.02 1.73 -26.27
C SER A 15 29.94 2.32 -25.33
N LYS A 16 28.64 2.18 -25.65
CA LYS A 16 27.55 2.56 -24.73
C LYS A 16 27.34 1.54 -23.60
N ILE A 17 27.69 0.28 -23.82
CA ILE A 17 27.62 -0.80 -22.82
C ILE A 17 28.89 -0.80 -21.97
N GLU A 18 30.04 -0.52 -22.57
CA GLU A 18 31.36 -0.50 -21.92
C GLU A 18 31.62 0.74 -21.07
N ASN A 19 30.77 1.78 -21.12
CA ASN A 19 30.81 2.87 -20.16
C ASN A 19 30.30 2.36 -18.81
N PRO A 20 31.19 1.95 -17.90
CA PRO A 20 30.83 1.39 -16.62
C PRO A 20 30.73 2.58 -15.66
N ASN A 21 29.94 3.59 -16.02
CA ASN A 21 29.28 4.38 -14.99
C ASN A 21 28.17 3.48 -14.44
N VAL A 22 28.61 2.37 -13.84
CA VAL A 22 27.94 1.67 -12.76
C VAL A 22 27.79 2.78 -11.74
N GLU A 23 26.69 3.50 -11.88
CA GLU A 23 26.34 4.63 -11.03
C GLU A 23 26.42 4.10 -9.62
N ASN A 24 27.55 4.40 -8.97
CA ASN A 24 27.78 4.36 -7.55
C ASN A 24 26.88 3.30 -6.90
N ILE A 25 27.34 2.04 -6.84
CA ILE A 25 26.76 1.05 -5.93
C ILE A 25 26.99 1.64 -4.54
N LYS A 26 26.16 2.63 -4.18
CA LYS A 26 26.18 3.31 -2.90
C LYS A 26 25.95 2.19 -1.93
N ASP A 27 26.89 2.00 -1.02
CA ASP A 27 26.78 0.95 -0.02
C ASP A 27 25.34 0.92 0.48
N PRO A 28 24.65 -0.23 0.49
CA PRO A 28 23.27 -0.31 0.98
C PRO A 28 23.17 0.10 2.46
N SER A 29 24.33 0.27 3.11
CA SER A 29 24.50 0.80 4.45
C SER A 29 24.49 2.33 4.54
N LEU A 30 24.44 3.09 3.45
CA LEU A 30 24.50 4.56 3.46
C LEU A 30 23.20 5.21 2.99
N CYS A 31 22.96 6.43 3.47
CA CYS A 31 21.83 7.24 3.03
C CYS A 31 21.93 7.59 1.54
N PRO A 32 20.89 7.29 0.73
CA PRO A 32 20.94 7.54 -0.70
C PRO A 32 20.79 9.03 -1.07
N VAL A 33 20.45 9.89 -0.11
CA VAL A 33 20.34 11.36 -0.28
C VAL A 33 21.71 11.96 -0.61
N LYS A 34 21.75 12.81 -1.65
CA LYS A 34 22.98 13.50 -2.08
C LYS A 34 23.53 14.34 -0.91
N GLY A 35 24.78 14.10 -0.52
CA GLY A 35 25.44 14.82 0.58
C GLY A 35 25.24 14.19 1.97
N CYS A 36 24.44 13.14 2.12
CA CYS A 36 24.29 12.45 3.40
C CYS A 36 25.21 11.22 3.47
N LYS A 37 26.14 11.19 4.44
CA LYS A 37 27.05 10.06 4.70
C LYS A 37 26.65 9.23 5.93
N ALA A 38 25.40 9.34 6.36
CA ALA A 38 24.92 8.61 7.54
C ALA A 38 24.77 7.12 7.24
N LYS A 39 25.22 6.27 8.18
CA LYS A 39 25.03 4.82 8.11
C LYS A 39 23.62 4.43 8.54
N ILE A 40 22.99 3.57 7.77
CA ILE A 40 21.60 3.10 7.85
C ILE A 40 21.52 1.67 8.41
N THR A 41 22.66 0.99 8.59
CA THR A 41 22.75 -0.43 8.97
C THR A 41 21.94 -0.81 10.21
N LEU A 42 21.84 0.06 11.22
CA LEU A 42 21.05 -0.21 12.44
C LEU A 42 19.71 0.55 12.48
N THR A 43 19.66 1.80 12.01
CA THR A 43 18.52 2.72 12.22
C THR A 43 18.03 3.32 10.91
N GLY A 44 17.78 2.44 9.93
CA GLY A 44 17.20 2.78 8.65
C GLY A 44 15.68 2.74 8.65
N MET A 45 15.04 3.82 8.22
CA MET A 45 13.59 3.87 7.99
C MET A 45 13.31 3.66 6.50
N LEU A 46 12.41 2.74 6.17
CA LEU A 46 11.99 2.47 4.80
C LEU A 46 10.88 3.44 4.40
N CYS A 47 11.01 4.08 3.24
CA CYS A 47 9.94 4.90 2.66
C CYS A 47 8.97 4.01 1.87
N HIS A 48 7.67 4.03 2.19
CA HIS A 48 6.66 3.24 1.49
C HIS A 48 6.40 3.66 0.03
N GLN A 49 6.84 4.85 -0.37
CA GLN A 49 6.58 5.38 -1.73
C GLN A 49 7.67 5.04 -2.74
N CYS A 50 8.91 4.87 -2.27
CA CYS A 50 10.07 4.59 -3.13
C CYS A 50 10.87 3.37 -2.67
N GLU A 51 10.46 2.72 -1.58
CA GLU A 51 11.00 1.46 -1.04
C GLU A 51 12.50 1.51 -0.70
N LYS A 52 13.04 2.72 -0.51
CA LYS A 52 14.42 2.96 -0.13
C LYS A 52 14.53 3.21 1.37
N LYS A 53 15.65 2.75 1.97
CA LYS A 53 15.98 3.03 3.37
C LYS A 53 16.72 4.37 3.47
N TYR A 54 16.31 5.18 4.44
CA TYR A 54 16.88 6.49 4.73
C TYR A 54 17.32 6.56 6.20
N CYS A 55 18.26 7.46 6.50
CA CYS A 55 18.63 7.74 7.88
C CYS A 55 17.51 8.50 8.60
N ILE A 56 17.55 8.54 9.94
CA ILE A 56 16.51 9.18 10.77
C ILE A 56 16.25 10.65 10.36
N LYS A 57 17.28 11.37 9.91
CA LYS A 57 17.18 12.78 9.46
C LYS A 57 16.48 12.95 8.12
N HIS A 58 16.49 11.94 7.24
CA HIS A 58 15.87 12.00 5.91
C HIS A 58 14.72 10.99 5.76
N ARG A 59 14.18 10.51 6.88
CA ARG A 59 13.10 9.50 6.89
C ARG A 59 11.80 10.05 6.30
N LEU A 60 11.59 11.36 6.42
CA LEU A 60 10.39 12.02 5.92
C LEU A 60 10.47 12.17 4.40
N PRO A 61 9.33 12.06 3.70
CA PRO A 61 9.26 12.22 2.25
C PRO A 61 9.76 13.58 1.77
N GLU A 62 9.56 14.64 2.58
CA GLU A 62 9.98 16.00 2.26
C GLU A 62 11.50 16.13 2.14
N ASP A 63 12.24 15.40 2.97
CA ASP A 63 13.68 15.52 3.11
C ASP A 63 14.47 14.77 2.02
N HIS A 64 13.86 13.77 1.38
CA HIS A 64 14.56 12.96 0.38
C HIS A 64 14.01 13.05 -1.05
N SER A 65 12.73 13.39 -1.25
CA SER A 65 12.19 13.57 -2.60
C SER A 65 10.88 14.35 -2.65
N LYS A 66 10.86 15.41 -3.45
CA LYS A 66 9.62 16.14 -3.81
C LYS A 66 8.56 15.21 -4.42
N ILE A 67 8.98 14.16 -5.14
CA ILE A 67 8.08 13.18 -5.75
C ILE A 67 7.44 12.29 -4.68
N CYS A 68 8.19 11.89 -3.65
CA CYS A 68 7.65 11.10 -2.54
C CYS A 68 6.63 11.91 -1.73
N LYS A 69 6.88 13.20 -1.52
CA LYS A 69 5.90 14.12 -0.91
C LYS A 69 4.60 14.14 -1.71
N GLN A 70 4.67 14.43 -3.02
CA GLN A 70 3.49 14.47 -3.88
C GLN A 70 2.70 13.16 -3.91
N ARG A 71 3.36 12.00 -3.81
CA ARG A 71 2.67 10.70 -3.76
C ARG A 71 1.91 10.52 -2.46
N ILE A 72 2.48 10.95 -1.33
CA ILE A 72 1.81 10.89 -0.02
C ILE A 72 0.61 11.81 0.00
N ASP A 73 0.78 13.08 -0.40
CA ASP A 73 -0.32 14.06 -0.44
C ASP A 73 -1.50 13.54 -1.29
N LYS A 74 -1.20 12.91 -2.45
CA LYS A 74 -2.22 12.29 -3.30
C LYS A 74 -2.89 11.10 -2.63
N SER A 75 -2.11 10.23 -1.97
CA SER A 75 -2.65 9.06 -1.29
C SER A 75 -3.53 9.46 -0.10
N GLU A 76 -3.15 10.48 0.66
CA GLU A 76 -3.92 11.04 1.77
C GLU A 76 -5.19 11.71 1.27
N ALA A 77 -5.12 12.50 0.20
CA ALA A 77 -6.31 13.10 -0.41
C ALA A 77 -7.28 12.04 -0.93
N GLN A 78 -6.77 10.97 -1.54
CA GLN A 78 -7.60 9.85 -2.01
C GLN A 78 -8.22 9.08 -0.83
N GLN A 79 -7.45 8.84 0.23
CA GLN A 79 -7.93 8.19 1.43
C GLN A 79 -9.01 9.03 2.12
N TYR A 80 -8.77 10.32 2.30
CA TYR A 80 -9.75 11.27 2.84
C TYR A 80 -11.03 11.32 1.99
N LYS A 81 -10.90 11.30 0.65
CA LYS A 81 -12.07 11.24 -0.24
C LYS A 81 -12.83 9.93 -0.08
N LYS A 82 -12.13 8.81 0.07
CA LYS A 82 -12.73 7.49 0.27
C LYS A 82 -13.41 7.40 1.64
N GLU A 83 -12.78 7.92 2.67
CA GLU A 83 -13.31 7.97 4.04
C GLU A 83 -14.51 8.89 4.13
N SER A 84 -14.44 10.11 3.58
CA SER A 84 -15.57 11.03 3.53
C SER A 84 -16.75 10.44 2.73
N TYR A 85 -16.48 9.76 1.60
CA TYR A 85 -17.54 9.04 0.89
C TYR A 85 -18.09 7.86 1.69
N HIS A 86 -17.28 7.19 2.51
CA HIS A 86 -17.77 6.15 3.41
C HIS A 86 -18.72 6.72 4.48
N PHE A 87 -18.44 7.90 5.04
CA PHE A 87 -19.35 8.58 5.95
C PHE A 87 -20.66 8.95 5.24
N ILE A 88 -20.60 9.50 4.03
CA ILE A 88 -21.79 9.85 3.24
C ILE A 88 -22.58 8.60 2.82
N ASP A 89 -21.92 7.53 2.40
CA ASP A 89 -22.58 6.25 2.06
C ASP A 89 -23.17 5.57 3.28
N LYS A 90 -22.56 5.73 4.45
CA LYS A 90 -23.12 5.26 5.71
C LYS A 90 -24.37 6.07 6.07
N GLU A 91 -24.29 7.39 6.00
CA GLU A 91 -25.46 8.27 6.17
C GLU A 91 -26.55 8.00 5.12
N ARG A 92 -26.20 7.73 3.86
CA ARG A 92 -27.16 7.37 2.79
C ARG A 92 -27.75 5.97 2.96
N LYS A 93 -26.98 5.00 3.45
CA LYS A 93 -27.55 3.71 3.89
C LYS A 93 -28.47 3.88 5.09
N GLU A 94 -28.16 4.83 5.97
CA GLU A 94 -29.04 5.23 7.09
C GLU A 94 -30.22 6.11 6.63
N SER A 95 -30.19 6.69 5.41
CA SER A 95 -31.21 7.66 4.94
C SER A 95 -31.86 7.35 3.59
N GLY A 96 -31.69 6.16 2.99
CA GLY A 96 -32.34 5.85 1.72
C GLY A 96 -32.35 4.39 1.26
N SER A 97 -33.36 3.62 1.68
CA SER A 97 -34.38 3.04 0.78
C SER A 97 -35.36 2.12 1.55
N GLY A 98 -36.60 2.58 1.73
CA GLY A 98 -37.75 1.77 2.18
C GLY A 98 -38.21 2.03 3.61
N GLU A 99 -39.31 2.79 3.75
CA GLU A 99 -39.98 3.12 5.02
C GLU A 99 -39.13 3.95 6.00
N LYS A 100 -39.74 4.97 6.63
CA LYS A 100 -39.08 5.74 7.69
C LYS A 100 -39.04 4.87 8.94
N THR A 101 -38.11 3.93 9.01
CA THR A 101 -37.86 3.22 10.26
C THR A 101 -37.20 4.18 11.24
N THR A 102 -37.73 4.24 12.45
CA THR A 102 -37.13 4.98 13.56
C THR A 102 -35.77 4.36 13.92
N MET A 103 -34.86 5.15 14.49
CA MET A 103 -33.55 4.66 14.98
C MET A 103 -33.68 3.44 15.90
N GLU A 104 -34.83 3.25 16.56
CA GLU A 104 -35.14 2.10 17.40
C GLU A 104 -35.47 0.84 16.59
N GLU A 105 -36.18 0.96 15.46
CA GLU A 105 -36.49 -0.16 14.57
C GLU A 105 -35.23 -0.72 13.90
N ASP A 106 -34.30 0.15 13.52
CA ASP A 106 -32.99 -0.23 12.98
C ASP A 106 -32.13 -0.94 14.04
N ARG A 107 -32.18 -0.47 15.29
CA ARG A 107 -31.51 -1.11 16.43
C ARG A 107 -32.06 -2.51 16.67
N ILE A 108 -33.37 -2.67 16.61
CA ILE A 108 -34.05 -3.96 16.75
C ILE A 108 -33.68 -4.89 15.58
N GLU A 109 -33.61 -4.38 14.35
CA GLU A 109 -33.22 -5.19 13.19
C GLU A 109 -31.76 -5.65 13.27
N LEU A 110 -30.84 -4.75 13.64
CA LEU A 110 -29.43 -5.08 13.85
C LEU A 110 -29.27 -6.16 14.93
N GLU A 111 -30.00 -6.04 16.04
CA GLU A 111 -29.97 -7.03 17.12
C GLU A 111 -30.52 -8.39 16.65
N LYS A 112 -31.60 -8.38 15.84
CA LYS A 112 -32.14 -9.60 15.21
C LYS A 112 -31.12 -10.25 14.27
N ARG A 113 -30.42 -9.47 13.45
CA ARG A 113 -29.37 -9.97 12.53
C ARG A 113 -28.21 -10.59 13.32
N PHE A 114 -27.76 -9.91 14.35
CA PHE A 114 -26.67 -10.38 15.21
C PHE A 114 -27.03 -11.71 15.90
N LYS A 115 -28.24 -11.80 16.46
CA LYS A 115 -28.76 -13.05 17.07
C LYS A 115 -28.86 -14.19 16.04
N LYS A 116 -29.33 -13.91 14.81
CA LYS A 116 -29.38 -14.91 13.73
C LYS A 116 -27.99 -15.44 13.38
N ASP A 117 -26.98 -14.58 13.29
CA ASP A 117 -25.61 -14.99 12.96
C ASP A 117 -24.94 -15.76 14.09
N LEU A 118 -25.18 -15.39 15.35
CA LEU A 118 -24.78 -16.20 16.51
C LEU A 118 -25.39 -17.60 16.45
N LYS A 119 -26.69 -17.70 16.16
CA LYS A 119 -27.40 -18.98 16.04
C LYS A 119 -26.86 -19.83 14.89
N LYS A 120 -26.53 -19.21 13.74
CA LYS A 120 -25.86 -19.91 12.62
C LYS A 120 -24.50 -20.45 13.03
N LYS A 121 -23.64 -19.63 13.69
CA LYS A 121 -22.33 -20.06 14.18
C LYS A 121 -22.44 -21.20 15.21
N GLN A 122 -23.40 -21.13 16.13
CA GLN A 122 -23.67 -22.20 17.09
C GLN A 122 -24.14 -23.49 16.41
N ASN A 123 -25.04 -23.39 15.43
CA ASN A 123 -25.51 -24.56 14.67
C ASN A 123 -24.40 -25.19 13.83
N GLN A 124 -23.50 -24.38 13.26
CA GLN A 124 -22.30 -24.88 12.57
C GLN A 124 -21.38 -25.65 13.54
N ARG A 125 -21.18 -25.15 14.77
CA ARG A 125 -20.42 -25.86 15.81
C ARG A 125 -21.09 -27.19 16.20
N LYS A 126 -22.41 -27.21 16.41
CA LYS A 126 -23.17 -28.45 16.73
C LYS A 126 -23.09 -29.48 15.59
N LYS A 127 -23.22 -29.05 14.33
CA LYS A 127 -23.06 -29.94 13.16
C LYS A 127 -21.65 -30.52 13.05
N LYS A 128 -20.61 -29.74 13.37
CA LYS A 128 -19.22 -30.24 13.42
C LYS A 128 -19.04 -31.31 14.51
N ASN A 129 -19.58 -31.09 15.71
CA ASN A 129 -19.49 -32.08 16.80
C ASN A 129 -20.28 -33.38 16.50
N ASN A 130 -21.46 -33.30 15.89
CA ASN A 130 -22.22 -34.49 15.51
C ASN A 130 -21.59 -35.29 14.36
N LYS A 131 -20.83 -34.64 13.46
CA LYS A 131 -20.03 -35.34 12.44
C LYS A 131 -18.79 -36.03 13.02
N GLY A 132 -18.21 -35.49 14.09
CA GLY A 132 -17.08 -36.10 14.80
C GLY A 132 -17.47 -37.30 15.68
N LYS A 133 -18.75 -37.44 16.05
CA LYS A 133 -19.27 -38.51 16.93
C LYS A 133 -19.81 -39.74 16.18
N LYS A 134 -19.68 -39.77 14.84
CA LYS A 134 -20.21 -40.82 13.95
C LYS A 134 -19.11 -41.72 13.34
N LYS A 135 -17.96 -41.80 13.99
CA LYS A 135 -16.91 -42.79 13.71
C LYS A 135 -16.68 -43.62 14.96
#